data_AF-A0A9D1RZW7-F1
#
_entry.id   AF-A0A9D1RZW7-F1
#
_cell.length_a   1.000
_cell.length_b   1.000
_cell.length_c   1.000
_cell.angle_alpha   90.00
_cell.angle_beta   90.00
_cell.angle_gamma   90.00
#
_symmetry.space_group_name_H-M   'P 1'
#
loop_
_entity.id
_entity.type
_entity.pdbx_description
1 polymer ?
#
loop_
_entity_poly.entity_id
_entity_poly.type
_entity_poly.pdbx_seq_one_letter_code
_entity_poly.pdbx_strand_id
1 'polypeptide(L)' 'MLDIERAAVHAERYEISRDMLETALLAGELPSSRISSRGEWMIDPTELHDWCSEQ' A
#
# COMPACT_ATOMS: atom_id res chain seq x y z
N MET A 1 7.93 0.69 -7.57
CA MET A 1 6.48 0.55 -7.34
C MET A 1 6.10 -0.92 -7.28
N LEU A 2 5.21 -1.25 -6.36
CA LEU A 2 4.65 -2.57 -6.10
C LEU A 2 3.18 -2.59 -6.50
N ASP A 3 2.70 -3.71 -7.04
CA ASP A 3 1.28 -4.02 -7.05
C ASP A 3 0.76 -4.30 -5.62
N ILE A 4 -0.56 -4.35 -5.47
CA ILE A 4 -1.19 -4.52 -4.15
C ILE A 4 -0.86 -5.86 -3.48
N GLU A 5 -0.65 -6.93 -4.24
CA GLU A 5 -0.31 -8.24 -3.65
C GLU A 5 1.09 -8.18 -3.04
N ARG A 6 2.06 -7.61 -3.75
CA ARG A 6 3.43 -7.43 -3.24
C ARG A 6 3.51 -6.41 -2.12
N ALA A 7 2.69 -5.35 -2.17
CA ALA A 7 2.59 -4.37 -1.08
C ALA A 7 2.00 -5.00 0.19
N ALA A 8 0.95 -5.81 0.07
CA ALA A 8 0.35 -6.52 1.20
C ALA A 8 1.35 -7.46 1.89
N VAL A 9 2.16 -8.20 1.13
CA VAL A 9 3.23 -9.07 1.69
C VAL A 9 4.29 -8.26 2.45
N HIS A 10 4.56 -7.02 2.04
CA HIS A 10 5.47 -6.15 2.77
C HIS A 10 4.83 -5.64 4.07
N ALA A 11 3.59 -5.16 3.97
CA ALA A 11 2.81 -4.62 5.08
C ALA A 11 2.51 -5.66 6.17
N GLU A 12 2.38 -6.95 5.80
CA GLU A 12 2.17 -8.05 6.75
C GLU A 12 3.27 -8.15 7.81
N ARG A 13 4.50 -7.72 7.49
CA ARG A 13 5.63 -7.67 8.45
C ARG A 13 5.41 -6.66 9.58
N TYR A 14 4.49 -5.73 9.39
CA TYR A 14 4.08 -4.68 10.32
C TYR A 14 2.69 -4.98 10.91
N GLU A 15 2.22 -6.22 10.82
CA GLU A 15 0.89 -6.65 11.28
C GLU A 15 -0.27 -5.94 10.56
N ILE A 16 0.00 -5.32 9.40
CA ILE A 16 -1.00 -4.65 8.57
C ILE A 16 -1.56 -5.66 7.58
N SER A 17 -2.84 -5.96 7.72
CA SER A 17 -3.55 -6.82 6.78
C SER A 17 -3.78 -6.14 5.44
N ARG A 18 -4.02 -6.95 4.39
CA ARG A 18 -4.40 -6.43 3.08
C ARG A 18 -5.63 -5.50 3.14
N ASP A 19 -6.62 -5.84 3.96
CA ASP A 19 -7.86 -5.06 4.09
C ASP A 19 -7.61 -3.67 4.68
N MET A 20 -6.71 -3.59 5.67
CA MET A 20 -6.24 -2.31 6.23
C MET A 20 -5.49 -1.49 5.19
N LEU A 21 -4.60 -2.14 4.42
CA LEU A 21 -3.87 -1.48 3.34
C LEU A 21 -4.82 -0.95 2.25
N GLU A 22 -5.82 -1.74 1.84
CA GLU A 22 -6.86 -1.32 0.89
C GLU A 22 -7.68 -0.15 1.43
N THR A 23 -8.02 -0.17 2.71
CA THR A 23 -8.73 0.93 3.38
C THR A 23 -7.90 2.22 3.37
N ALA A 24 -6.61 2.14 3.69
CA ALA A 24 -5.70 3.29 3.68
C ALA A 24 -5.54 3.89 2.26
N LEU A 25 -5.45 3.04 1.24
CA LEU A 25 -5.41 3.46 -0.17
C LEU A 25 -6.69 4.19 -0.58
N LEU A 26 -7.85 3.67 -0.19
CA LEU A 26 -9.15 4.29 -0.46
C LEU A 26 -9.34 5.61 0.30
N ALA A 27 -8.77 5.72 1.50
CA ALA A 27 -8.77 6.94 2.30
C ALA A 27 -7.77 8.00 1.79
N GLY A 28 -6.86 7.63 0.88
CA GLY A 28 -5.82 8.52 0.35
C GLY A 28 -4.68 8.78 1.33
N GLU A 29 -4.49 7.90 2.33
CA GLU A 29 -3.43 8.00 3.33
C GLU A 29 -2.05 7.61 2.78
N LEU A 30 -2.00 6.95 1.62
CA LEU A 30 -0.77 6.59 0.89
C LEU A 30 -0.56 7.55 -0.31
N PRO A 31 0.25 8.62 -0.15
CA PRO A 31 0.28 9.76 -1.06
C PRO A 31 0.80 9.46 -2.48
N SER A 32 1.63 8.45 -2.69
CA SER A 32 2.15 8.02 -4.01
C SER A 32 1.51 6.74 -4.52
N SER A 33 0.33 6.40 -4.04
CA SER A 33 -0.48 5.36 -4.67
C SER A 33 -1.11 5.88 -5.98
N ARG A 34 -1.01 5.10 -7.05
CA ARG A 34 -1.64 5.42 -8.34
C ARG A 34 -2.33 4.20 -8.92
N ILE A 35 -3.37 4.44 -9.72
CA ILE A 35 -4.08 3.38 -10.43
C ILE A 35 -3.45 3.20 -11.83
N SER A 36 -3.04 1.98 -12.15
CA SER A 36 -2.52 1.62 -13.47
C SER A 36 -3.60 1.73 -14.55
N SER A 37 -3.22 1.71 -15.83
CA SER A 37 -4.19 1.66 -16.94
C SER A 37 -5.09 0.42 -16.95
N ARG A 38 -4.78 -0.57 -16.10
CA ARG A 38 -5.57 -1.80 -15.90
C ARG A 38 -6.45 -1.75 -14.65
N GLY A 39 -6.46 -0.63 -13.92
CA GLY A 39 -7.24 -0.49 -12.68
C GLY A 39 -6.53 -1.03 -11.44
N GLU A 40 -5.23 -1.34 -11.52
CA GLU A 40 -4.49 -1.93 -10.40
C GLU A 40 -3.81 -0.84 -9.56
N TRP A 41 -3.85 -0.97 -8.24
CA TRP A 41 -3.09 -0.10 -7.36
C TRP A 41 -1.58 -0.36 -7.51
N MET A 42 -0.86 0.73 -7.73
CA MET A 42 0.59 0.77 -7.76
C MET A 42 1.08 1.67 -6.63
N ILE A 43 1.91 1.11 -5.76
CA ILE A 43 2.30 1.73 -4.49
C ILE A 43 3.82 1.93 -4.49
N ASP A 44 4.31 3.09 -4.05
CA ASP A 44 5.75 3.28 -3.88
C ASP A 44 6.25 2.48 -2.66
N PRO A 45 7.29 1.64 -2.79
CA PRO A 45 7.78 0.84 -1.68
C PRO A 45 8.38 1.67 -0.54
N THR A 46 8.91 2.86 -0.81
CA THR A 46 9.49 3.74 0.22
C THR A 46 8.39 4.33 1.07
N GLU A 47 7.37 4.92 0.45
CA GLU A 47 6.24 5.46 1.19
C GLU A 47 5.41 4.39 1.88
N LEU A 48 5.29 3.20 1.28
CA LEU A 48 4.67 2.06 1.94
C LEU A 48 5.42 1.71 3.22
N HIS A 49 6.75 1.66 3.16
CA HIS A 49 7.59 1.38 4.32
C HIS A 49 7.43 2.45 5.40
N ASP A 50 7.49 3.72 5.02
CA ASP A 50 7.34 4.86 5.92
C ASP A 50 5.96 4.81 6.61
N TRP A 51 4.88 4.71 5.83
CA TRP A 51 3.51 4.60 6.35
C TRP A 51 3.33 3.38 7.26
N CYS A 52 3.87 2.21 6.89
CA CYS A 52 3.79 1.01 7.73
C CYS A 52 4.57 1.15 9.04
N SER A 53 5.67 1.90 9.05
CA SER A 53 6.49 2.14 10.25
C SER A 53 5.84 3.11 11.24
N GLU A 54 4.86 3.89 10.79
CA GLU A 54 4.12 4.87 11.58
C GLU A 54 2.80 4.33 12.17
N GLN A 55 2.37 3.12 11.79
CA GLN A 55 1.20 2.43 12.37
C GLN A 55 1.53 1.74 13.69
#